data_AF-A0A5A9VYJ2-F1
#
_entry.id   AF-A0A5A9VYJ2-F1
#
_cell.length_a   1.000
_cell.length_b   1.000
_cell.length_c   1.000
_cell.angle_alpha   90.00
_cell.angle_beta   90.00
_cell.angle_gamma   90.00
#
_symmetry.space_group_name_H-M   'P 1'
#
loop_
_entity.id
_entity.type
_entity.pdbx_description
1 polymer ?
#
loop_
_entity_poly.entity_id
_entity_poly.type
_entity_poly.pdbx_seq_one_letter_code
_entity_poly.pdbx_strand_id
1 'polypeptide(L)' 'MLIEGGCGLQLQKLDSEDDIHARHSRVRVSAQLMANQRNDNAVERVIGRVSLEPSVSSAGWDVKEA' A
#
# COMPACT_ATOMS: atom_id res chain seq x y z
N MET A 1 10.82 10.20 -5.27
CA MET A 1 9.80 11.21 -4.97
C MET A 1 9.41 11.03 -3.52
N LEU A 2 9.87 11.93 -2.65
CA LEU A 2 9.50 11.93 -1.23
C LEU A 2 8.11 12.56 -1.14
N ILE A 3 7.14 11.86 -0.54
CA ILE A 3 5.84 12.47 -0.23
C ILE A 3 6.08 13.33 1.02
N GLU A 4 6.26 14.64 0.84
CA GLU A 4 6.54 15.57 1.94
C GLU A 4 5.31 15.71 2.87
N GLY A 5 5.49 15.18 4.08
CA GLY A 5 4.49 15.03 5.14
C GLY A 5 4.99 13.95 6.11
N GLY A 6 6.22 14.14 6.61
CA GLY A 6 7.15 13.12 7.10
C GLY A 6 6.55 12.11 8.09
N CYS A 7 5.99 11.03 7.57
CA CYS A 7 5.58 9.87 8.35
C CYS A 7 6.72 8.87 8.59
N GLY A 8 7.94 9.17 8.12
CA GLY A 8 9.09 8.26 8.23
C GLY A 8 8.97 7.00 7.37
N LEU A 9 7.99 6.94 6.46
CA LEU A 9 7.80 5.86 5.49
C LEU A 9 8.52 6.17 4.18
N GLN A 10 9.31 5.22 3.69
CA GLN A 10 10.02 5.28 2.42
C GLN A 10 9.56 4.15 1.51
N LEU A 11 9.09 4.48 0.31
CA LEU A 11 8.73 3.48 -0.70
C LEU A 11 9.99 2.79 -1.23
N GLN A 12 10.05 1.47 -1.06
CA GLN A 12 11.13 0.61 -1.57
C GLN A 12 10.77 0.05 -2.94
N LYS A 13 9.52 -0.40 -3.10
CA LYS A 13 9.06 -1.05 -4.32
C LYS A 13 7.57 -0.81 -4.54
N LEU A 14 7.16 -0.70 -5.79
CA LEU A 14 5.76 -0.69 -6.21
C LEU A 14 5.64 -1.62 -7.40
N ASP A 15 4.81 -2.65 -7.26
CA ASP A 15 4.53 -3.62 -8.31
C ASP A 15 3.02 -3.67 -8.57
N SER A 16 2.66 -4.04 -9.79
CA SER A 16 1.29 -4.35 -10.17
C SER A 16 1.24 -5.66 -10.95
N GLU A 17 0.22 -6.46 -10.70
CA GLU A 17 -0.04 -7.70 -11.43
C GLU A 17 -1.54 -7.80 -11.74
N ASP A 18 -1.84 -8.34 -12.92
CA ASP A 18 -3.22 -8.73 -13.23
C ASP A 18 -3.59 -9.95 -12.39
N ASP A 19 -4.73 -9.86 -11.70
CA ASP A 19 -5.29 -10.97 -10.95
C ASP A 19 -5.99 -11.93 -11.92
N ILE A 20 -5.19 -12.80 -12.55
CA ILE A 20 -5.64 -13.76 -13.56
C ILE A 20 -6.67 -14.77 -13.06
N HIS A 21 -6.87 -14.87 -11.74
CA HIS A 21 -7.83 -15.78 -11.11
C HIS A 21 -9.16 -15.10 -10.75
N ALA A 22 -9.24 -13.77 -10.89
CA ALA A 22 -10.47 -13.03 -10.65
C ALA A 22 -11.47 -13.24 -11.80
N ARG A 23 -12.76 -13.38 -11.46
CA ARG A 23 -13.85 -13.48 -12.46
C ARG A 23 -13.98 -12.24 -13.35
N HIS A 24 -13.41 -11.12 -12.92
CA HIS A 24 -13.37 -9.85 -13.63
C HIS A 24 -11.93 -9.35 -13.70
N SER A 25 -11.61 -8.53 -14.70
CA SER A 25 -10.31 -7.86 -14.79
C SER A 25 -10.07 -7.07 -13.50
N ARG A 26 -9.09 -7.51 -12.72
CA ARG A 26 -8.69 -6.90 -11.47
C ARG A 26 -7.18 -6.79 -11.45
N VAL A 27 -6.67 -5.67 -10.97
CA VAL A 27 -5.23 -5.45 -10.79
C VAL A 27 -4.94 -5.45 -9.30
N ARG A 28 -3.93 -6.21 -8.89
CA ARG A 28 -3.35 -6.12 -7.55
C ARG A 28 -2.15 -5.20 -7.61
N VAL A 29 -2.15 -4.16 -6.78
CA VAL A 29 -1.00 -3.27 -6.59
C VAL A 29 -0.39 -3.56 -5.22
N SER A 30 0.92 -3.82 -5.18
CA SER A 30 1.66 -4.10 -3.95
C SER A 30 2.77 -3.07 -3.76
N ALA A 31 2.78 -2.41 -2.61
CA ALA A 31 3.82 -1.46 -2.23
C ALA A 31 4.65 -2.03 -1.06
N GLN A 32 5.97 -1.96 -1.17
CA GLN A 32 6.89 -2.26 -0.07
C GLN A 32 7.37 -0.95 0.52
N LEU A 33 7.13 -0.75 1.82
CA LEU A 33 7.51 0.45 2.55
C LEU A 33 8.55 0.08 3.62
N MET A 34 9.55 0.93 3.78
CA MET A 34 10.51 0.88 4.89
C MET A 34 10.23 2.04 5.83
N ALA A 35 10.23 1.79 7.13
CA ALA A 35 10.07 2.81 8.14
C ALA A 35 11.28 2.80 9.08
N ASN A 36 11.84 3.98 9.39
CA ASN A 36 12.94 4.07 10.35
C ASN A 36 12.49 3.70 11.77
N GLN A 37 11.21 3.87 12.06
CA GLN A 37 10.53 3.45 13.28
C GLN A 37 9.11 2.98 12.93
N ARG A 38 8.54 2.07 13.74
CA ARG A 38 7.17 1.61 13.55
C ARG A 38 6.20 2.80 13.62
N ASN A 39 5.40 2.97 12.56
CA ASN A 39 4.43 4.06 12.45
C ASN A 39 3.14 3.58 11.77
N ASP A 40 2.40 2.73 12.48
CA ASP A 40 1.15 2.12 12.00
C ASP A 40 0.13 3.19 11.64
N ASN A 41 0.05 4.28 12.41
CA ASN A 41 -0.91 5.35 12.16
C ASN A 41 -0.71 6.03 10.80
N ALA A 42 0.55 6.17 10.36
CA ALA A 42 0.84 6.66 9.02
C ALA A 42 0.40 5.69 7.94
N VAL A 43 0.67 4.39 8.12
CA VAL A 43 0.27 3.36 7.16
C VAL A 43 -1.26 3.28 7.07
N GLU A 44 -1.95 3.30 8.20
CA GLU A 44 -3.42 3.30 8.27
C GLU A 44 -4.04 4.50 7.57
N ARG A 45 -3.45 5.70 7.69
CA ARG A 45 -3.91 6.88 6.93
C ARG A 45 -3.76 6.69 5.43
N VAL A 46 -2.65 6.10 4.99
CA VAL A 46 -2.42 5.83 3.56
C VAL A 46 -3.41 4.78 3.06
N ILE A 47 -3.54 3.66 3.75
CA ILE A 47 -4.45 2.57 3.39
C ILE A 47 -5.91 3.04 3.44
N GLY A 48 -6.30 3.81 4.45
CA GLY A 48 -7.63 4.38 4.57
C GLY A 48 -7.97 5.36 3.45
N ARG A 49 -7.00 6.09 2.90
CA ARG A 49 -7.23 6.92 1.71
C ARG A 49 -7.38 6.07 0.46
N VAL A 50 -6.49 5.09 0.26
CA VAL A 50 -6.52 4.20 -0.91
C VAL A 50 -7.80 3.37 -0.93
N SER A 51 -8.29 2.90 0.22
CA SER A 51 -9.52 2.10 0.31
C SER A 51 -10.80 2.86 -0.05
N LEU A 52 -10.76 4.20 0.00
CA LEU A 52 -11.89 5.06 -0.38
C LEU A 52 -11.93 5.37 -1.88
N GLU A 53 -10.91 4.99 -2.65
CA GLU A 53 -10.90 5.20 -4.09
C GLU A 53 -11.96 4.31 -4.77
N PRO A 54 -12.82 4.84 -5.65
CA PRO A 54 -13.95 4.10 -6.22
C PRO A 54 -13.58 2.81 -6.96
N SER A 55 -12.37 2.74 -7.51
CA SER A 55 -11.85 1.58 -8.24
C SER A 55 -11.20 0.53 -7.34
N VAL A 56 -11.03 0.80 -6.04
CA VAL A 56 -10.37 -0.10 -5.10
C VAL A 56 -11.41 -1.02 -4.48
N SER A 57 -11.33 -2.31 -4.81
CA SER A 57 -12.21 -3.32 -4.21
C SER A 57 -11.78 -3.70 -2.79
N SER A 58 -10.48 -3.60 -2.49
CA SER A 58 -9.89 -4.00 -1.21
C SER A 58 -8.52 -3.35 -1.05
N ALA A 59 -8.17 -2.96 0.17
CA ALA A 59 -6.84 -2.49 0.54
C ALA A 59 -6.47 -3.04 1.92
N GLY A 60 -5.19 -3.26 2.14
CA GLY A 60 -4.67 -3.78 3.40
C GLY A 60 -3.15 -3.62 3.47
N TRP A 61 -2.61 -3.83 4.65
CA TRP A 61 -1.18 -3.80 4.91
C TRP A 61 -0.82 -4.88 5.92
N ASP A 62 0.44 -5.27 5.91
CA ASP A 62 1.01 -6.24 6.83
C ASP A 62 2.49 -5.87 7.07
N VAL A 63 3.05 -6.33 8.19
CA VAL A 63 4.47 -6.18 8.50
C VAL A 63 5.17 -7.47 8.15
N LYS A 64 6.04 -7.43 7.14
CA LYS A 64 6.94 -8.56 6.88
C LYS A 64 7.95 -8.67 8.02
N GLU A 65 7.84 -9.72 8.84
CA GLU A 65 8.91 -10.11 9.75
C GLU A 65 10.12 -10.61 8.92
N ALA A 66 11.32 -10.27 9.39
CA ALA A 66 12.60 -10.61 8.76
C ALA A 66 13.06 -12.04 9.10
#